data_AF-A0A7X6XJ03-F1
#
_entry.id   AF-A0A7X6XJ03-F1
#
_cell.length_a   1.000
_cell.length_b   1.000
_cell.length_c   1.000
_cell.angle_alpha   90.00
_cell.angle_beta   90.00
_cell.angle_gamma   90.00
#
_symmetry.space_group_name_H-M   'P 1'
#
loop_
_entity.id
_entity.type
_entity.pdbx_description
1 polymer ?
#
loop_
_entity_poly.entity_id
_entity_poly.type
_entity_poly.pdbx_seq_one_letter_code
_entity_poly.pdbx_strand_id
1 'polypeptide(L)'
;MHRYTKLARMLLPVACLLACLPARSLAQNPYQVDTIVVGGKEVAVYVFPGRPPANRAPEVRVPFMAPAAETNILASMPAFYWSYGCSPTAAAMMMGYYDLNGYPNLYTGPANGGVCPQTNSTWGFTQYASVMCGECPLSASHQGVDGRTTPGHVDDYWVDFNNTGVDPFSAYGRVEHAPDSCADFMGTSQRARGNADGSTLFAIATDGSRLDDYLGPIRDGCYGMKLFANSRGYTVSEAFSQCIYPNPVYTQITQGFTFADYKAEIDAGRPVMIQVQGHTMVGYGYSDTGNLVYLRDTWDYNPHTSHTMPWGGYYNNGQNMRHFAVTVFRLAAPGAVYDEDFETGDLTRCAWQTGGDAPWSVTDAEPHSPRFSVRAGAIGNRQVSWLEVTLTGMAGEVSFYRRVSSQPNGDRLRFLIDGEEKGQWHGEQTWGPTPQRFAVTAGTHTYRWEYVKDGSVAAGLDTAWLDDLSSPPGALAVAMRGLRATRVADGTVRLQWSAADGPDVVGYRIWRTGPAGGRWIQVCPSLVQPDRRGACRYIDRKAPPRGEGRRYRVDAVDSSGRVMSSEQVAVPR
;
A
#
# COMPACT_ATOMS: atom_id res chain seq x y z
N MET A 1 -41.27 -76.14 -20.79
CA MET A 1 -41.41 -75.14 -19.69
C MET A 1 -41.26 -73.74 -20.28
N HIS A 2 -42.29 -72.89 -20.10
CA HIS A 2 -42.29 -71.41 -20.02
C HIS A 2 -41.23 -70.63 -20.84
N ARG A 3 -41.59 -70.02 -21.98
CA ARG A 3 -42.00 -68.59 -22.13
C ARG A 3 -41.10 -67.60 -21.37
N TYR A 4 -40.33 -66.76 -22.07
CA TYR A 4 -40.59 -65.33 -22.24
C TYR A 4 -39.57 -64.66 -23.19
N THR A 5 -40.10 -63.73 -23.97
CA THR A 5 -39.55 -63.02 -25.13
C THR A 5 -39.02 -61.62 -24.79
N LYS A 6 -38.00 -61.19 -25.57
CA LYS A 6 -37.72 -59.85 -26.13
C LYS A 6 -37.80 -58.60 -25.24
N LEU A 7 -36.72 -57.81 -25.25
CA LEU A 7 -36.73 -56.43 -25.74
C LEU A 7 -35.30 -55.92 -26.01
N ALA A 8 -34.93 -55.92 -27.29
CA ALA A 8 -33.81 -55.14 -27.80
C ALA A 8 -34.26 -53.68 -27.97
N ARG A 9 -33.57 -52.74 -27.32
CA ARG A 9 -33.73 -51.30 -27.60
C ARG A 9 -32.48 -50.78 -28.30
N MET A 10 -32.71 -50.45 -29.56
CA MET A 10 -31.94 -49.53 -30.41
C MET A 10 -31.39 -48.34 -29.60
N LEU A 11 -30.08 -48.15 -29.61
CA LEU A 11 -29.43 -46.87 -29.33
C LEU A 11 -28.87 -46.38 -30.66
N LEU A 12 -29.62 -45.49 -31.33
CA LEU A 12 -29.04 -44.60 -32.33
C LEU A 12 -28.11 -43.61 -31.59
N PRO A 13 -26.88 -43.39 -32.06
CA PRO A 13 -26.10 -42.26 -31.57
C PRO A 13 -26.76 -40.97 -32.04
N VAL A 14 -27.16 -40.13 -31.08
CA VAL A 14 -27.50 -38.73 -31.33
C VAL A 14 -26.23 -38.05 -31.82
N ALA A 15 -26.19 -37.76 -33.13
CA ALA A 15 -25.23 -36.85 -33.69
C ALA A 15 -25.49 -35.46 -33.09
N CYS A 16 -24.71 -35.08 -32.07
CA CYS A 16 -24.59 -33.68 -31.69
C CYS A 16 -23.98 -32.94 -32.89
N LEU A 17 -24.76 -32.04 -33.48
CA LEU A 17 -24.25 -31.03 -34.39
C LEU A 17 -23.12 -30.29 -33.67
N LEU A 18 -21.87 -30.57 -34.05
CA LEU A 18 -20.81 -29.60 -33.91
C LEU A 18 -21.21 -28.41 -34.80
N ALA A 19 -21.66 -27.34 -34.17
CA ALA A 19 -21.60 -26.04 -34.81
C ALA A 19 -20.12 -25.78 -35.11
N CYS A 20 -19.78 -25.88 -36.41
CA CYS A 20 -18.48 -25.48 -36.93
C CYS A 20 -18.36 -23.97 -36.69
N LEU A 21 -17.80 -23.58 -35.56
CA LEU A 21 -17.26 -22.23 -35.39
C LEU A 21 -16.17 -22.10 -36.46
N PRO A 22 -16.16 -21.03 -37.28
CA PRO A 22 -15.08 -20.84 -38.23
C PRO A 22 -13.78 -20.79 -37.43
N ALA A 23 -12.81 -21.63 -37.80
CA ALA A 23 -11.46 -21.56 -37.29
C ALA A 23 -10.98 -20.11 -37.44
N ARG A 24 -10.93 -19.36 -36.33
CA ARG A 24 -10.38 -18.00 -36.32
C ARG A 24 -8.89 -18.14 -36.58
N SER A 25 -8.47 -17.78 -37.79
CA SER A 25 -7.07 -17.64 -38.15
C SER A 25 -6.46 -16.49 -37.35
N LEU A 26 -5.82 -16.78 -36.22
CA LEU A 26 -4.98 -15.82 -35.53
C LEU A 26 -3.54 -16.27 -35.71
N ALA A 27 -2.79 -15.58 -36.56
CA ALA A 27 -1.34 -15.54 -36.40
C ALA A 27 -1.05 -14.74 -35.12
N GLN A 28 -1.30 -15.35 -33.96
CA GLN A 28 -1.33 -14.70 -32.65
C GLN A 28 0.06 -14.67 -32.04
N ASN A 29 0.36 -13.61 -31.29
CA ASN A 29 1.52 -13.52 -30.41
C ASN A 29 1.64 -14.84 -29.59
N PRO A 30 2.76 -15.57 -29.64
CA PRO A 30 2.88 -16.92 -29.05
C PRO A 30 2.77 -16.92 -27.51
N TYR A 31 2.80 -15.74 -26.90
CA TYR A 31 2.64 -15.54 -25.47
C TYR A 31 1.20 -15.22 -25.06
N GLN A 32 0.26 -15.16 -26.01
CA GLN A 32 -1.17 -15.12 -25.68
C GLN A 32 -1.62 -16.53 -25.32
N VAL A 33 -1.99 -16.75 -24.06
CA VAL A 33 -2.34 -18.07 -23.52
C VAL A 33 -3.85 -18.29 -23.41
N ASP A 34 -4.64 -17.20 -23.39
CA ASP A 34 -6.10 -17.29 -23.32
C ASP A 34 -6.77 -16.05 -23.93
N THR A 35 -8.08 -16.17 -24.17
CA THR A 35 -8.99 -15.06 -24.50
C THR A 35 -10.28 -15.23 -23.70
N ILE A 36 -10.58 -14.25 -22.86
CA ILE A 36 -11.72 -14.27 -21.95
C ILE A 36 -12.61 -13.05 -22.15
N VAL A 37 -13.83 -13.10 -21.64
CA VAL A 37 -14.77 -11.98 -21.68
C VAL A 37 -14.98 -11.44 -20.26
N VAL A 38 -14.67 -10.17 -20.04
CA VAL A 38 -14.84 -9.49 -18.75
C VAL A 38 -15.64 -8.22 -18.97
N GLY A 39 -16.79 -8.09 -18.28
CA GLY A 39 -17.68 -6.94 -18.44
C GLY A 39 -18.19 -6.75 -19.88
N GLY A 40 -18.31 -7.83 -20.67
CA GLY A 40 -18.71 -7.79 -22.07
C GLY A 40 -17.60 -7.42 -23.06
N LYS A 41 -16.36 -7.19 -22.59
CA LYS A 41 -15.18 -6.93 -23.43
C LYS A 41 -14.34 -8.17 -23.62
N GLU A 42 -13.82 -8.37 -24.83
CA GLU A 42 -12.82 -9.41 -25.13
C GLU A 42 -11.45 -8.97 -24.61
N VAL A 43 -10.83 -9.83 -23.80
CA VAL A 43 -9.56 -9.59 -23.12
C VAL A 43 -8.64 -10.74 -23.43
N ALA A 44 -7.46 -10.43 -23.95
CA ALA A 44 -6.38 -11.39 -24.15
C ALA A 44 -5.57 -11.54 -22.86
N VAL A 45 -5.25 -12.78 -22.50
CA VAL A 45 -4.36 -13.10 -21.39
C VAL A 45 -2.99 -13.43 -21.96
N TYR A 46 -1.98 -12.69 -21.50
CA TYR A 46 -0.59 -12.82 -21.91
C TYR A 46 0.28 -13.32 -20.77
N VAL A 47 1.21 -14.23 -21.08
CA VAL A 47 2.25 -14.69 -20.15
C VAL A 47 3.59 -14.04 -20.47
N PHE A 48 4.31 -13.58 -19.45
CA PHE A 48 5.62 -12.94 -19.60
C PHE A 48 6.71 -13.72 -18.86
N PRO A 49 7.36 -14.70 -19.54
CA PRO A 49 8.38 -15.57 -18.94
C PRO A 49 9.82 -15.14 -19.26
N GLY A 50 10.06 -13.96 -19.84
CA GLY A 50 11.36 -13.58 -20.38
C GLY A 50 12.50 -13.63 -19.34
N ARG A 51 13.44 -14.55 -19.51
CA ARG A 51 14.71 -14.62 -18.74
C ARG A 51 15.87 -14.03 -19.56
N PRO A 52 17.02 -13.71 -18.94
CA PRO A 52 18.17 -13.17 -19.66
C PRO A 52 18.59 -14.09 -20.81
N PRO A 53 18.66 -13.58 -22.04
CA PRO A 53 19.07 -14.37 -23.19
C PRO A 53 20.60 -14.47 -23.25
N ALA A 54 21.08 -15.44 -24.02
CA ALA A 54 22.51 -15.55 -24.33
C ALA A 54 23.02 -14.33 -25.11
N ASN A 55 22.20 -13.79 -26.02
CA ASN A 55 22.50 -12.59 -26.80
C ASN A 55 21.59 -11.45 -26.36
N ARG A 56 22.14 -10.49 -25.63
CA ARG A 56 21.41 -9.31 -25.13
C ARG A 56 21.42 -8.18 -26.13
N ALA A 57 20.41 -7.31 -26.07
CA ALA A 57 20.42 -6.06 -26.82
C ALA A 57 21.59 -5.19 -26.33
N PRO A 58 22.20 -4.37 -27.20
CA PRO A 58 23.33 -3.54 -26.82
C PRO A 58 22.92 -2.49 -25.77
N GLU A 59 23.81 -2.23 -24.82
CA GLU A 59 23.71 -1.10 -23.91
C GLU A 59 24.09 0.20 -24.63
N VAL A 60 23.38 1.27 -24.33
CA VAL A 60 23.72 2.65 -24.70
C VAL A 60 24.08 3.44 -23.46
N ARG A 61 25.00 4.40 -23.56
CA ARG A 61 25.24 5.34 -22.46
C ARG A 61 24.00 6.19 -22.25
N VAL A 62 23.62 6.39 -21.00
CA VAL A 62 22.56 7.34 -20.65
C VAL A 62 23.00 8.72 -21.15
N PRO A 63 22.23 9.40 -22.04
CA PRO A 63 22.54 10.75 -22.45
C PRO A 63 22.65 11.66 -21.22
N PHE A 64 23.63 12.55 -21.20
CA PHE A 64 23.58 13.69 -20.29
C PHE A 64 22.32 14.50 -20.62
N MET A 65 21.55 14.92 -19.60
CA MET A 65 20.36 15.77 -19.80
C MET A 65 20.74 16.95 -20.70
N ALA A 66 20.27 16.93 -21.95
CA ALA A 66 20.52 17.97 -22.92
C ALA A 66 19.17 18.61 -23.26
N PRO A 67 18.84 19.77 -22.65
CA PRO A 67 17.61 20.51 -22.95
C PRO A 67 17.44 20.83 -24.45
N ALA A 68 18.53 20.81 -25.22
CA ALA A 68 18.54 21.06 -26.66
C ALA A 68 18.04 19.89 -27.53
N ALA A 69 17.76 18.70 -26.96
CA ALA A 69 17.46 17.47 -27.72
C ALA A 69 16.07 16.86 -27.47
N GLU A 70 15.12 17.58 -26.85
CA GLU A 70 13.76 17.06 -26.58
C GLU A 70 13.78 15.63 -25.96
N THR A 71 14.69 15.43 -25.02
CA THR A 71 15.01 14.14 -24.39
C THR A 71 14.83 14.29 -22.88
N ASN A 72 14.07 13.39 -22.26
CA ASN A 72 13.84 13.38 -20.81
C ASN A 72 14.09 11.99 -20.24
N ILE A 73 14.74 11.90 -19.08
CA ILE A 73 15.09 10.66 -18.39
C ILE A 73 14.87 10.86 -16.89
N LEU A 74 14.16 9.92 -16.27
CA LEU A 74 13.98 9.87 -14.83
C LEU A 74 15.31 9.54 -14.15
N ALA A 75 15.83 10.48 -13.37
CA ALA A 75 17.04 10.27 -12.59
C ALA A 75 16.83 9.18 -11.53
N SER A 76 17.92 8.50 -11.15
CA SER A 76 17.92 7.49 -10.08
C SER A 76 16.99 6.28 -10.31
N MET A 77 16.56 6.03 -11.55
CA MET A 77 15.84 4.80 -11.89
C MET A 77 16.72 3.56 -11.61
N PRO A 78 16.33 2.68 -10.68
CA PRO A 78 17.11 1.47 -10.35
C PRO A 78 17.29 0.56 -11.56
N ALA A 79 18.37 -0.22 -11.55
CA ALA A 79 18.65 -1.25 -12.55
C ALA A 79 18.85 -2.58 -11.82
N PHE A 80 17.93 -3.52 -12.01
CA PHE A 80 17.97 -4.83 -11.36
C PHE A 80 18.17 -5.93 -12.38
N TYR A 81 19.14 -6.79 -12.09
CA TYR A 81 19.28 -8.07 -12.76
C TYR A 81 18.07 -8.93 -12.47
N TRP A 82 17.71 -9.77 -13.44
CA TRP A 82 16.55 -10.64 -13.40
C TRP A 82 16.42 -11.40 -12.07
N SER A 83 15.32 -11.16 -11.36
CA SER A 83 15.03 -11.70 -10.04
C SER A 83 13.71 -12.46 -10.07
N TYR A 84 13.81 -13.76 -10.38
CA TYR A 84 12.70 -14.72 -10.34
C TYR A 84 11.49 -14.36 -11.23
N GLY A 85 11.70 -13.55 -12.27
CA GLY A 85 10.69 -13.14 -13.24
C GLY A 85 10.93 -11.73 -13.77
N CYS A 86 10.70 -11.48 -15.07
CA CYS A 86 10.90 -10.15 -15.65
C CYS A 86 9.88 -9.13 -15.11
N SER A 87 8.61 -9.54 -15.01
CA SER A 87 7.52 -8.68 -14.53
C SER A 87 7.70 -8.24 -13.07
N PRO A 88 7.96 -9.12 -12.08
CA PRO A 88 8.21 -8.67 -10.72
C PRO A 88 9.52 -7.89 -10.58
N THR A 89 10.55 -8.18 -11.39
CA THR A 89 11.78 -7.37 -11.42
C THR A 89 11.51 -5.95 -11.91
N ALA A 90 10.72 -5.81 -12.98
CA ALA A 90 10.29 -4.51 -13.50
C ALA A 90 9.43 -3.75 -12.48
N ALA A 91 8.48 -4.43 -11.83
CA ALA A 91 7.67 -3.85 -10.76
C ALA A 91 8.56 -3.39 -9.59
N ALA A 92 9.53 -4.20 -9.15
CA ALA A 92 10.46 -3.83 -8.09
C ALA A 92 11.31 -2.61 -8.46
N MET A 93 11.77 -2.48 -9.71
CA MET A 93 12.47 -1.27 -10.17
C MET A 93 11.57 -0.03 -10.12
N MET A 94 10.28 -0.16 -10.49
CA MET A 94 9.31 0.95 -10.37
C MET A 94 9.04 1.32 -8.91
N MET A 95 8.84 0.34 -8.03
CA MET A 95 8.62 0.57 -6.59
C MET A 95 9.86 1.16 -5.93
N GLY A 96 11.05 0.69 -6.30
CA GLY A 96 12.33 1.24 -5.84
C GLY A 96 12.56 2.67 -6.34
N TYR A 97 12.15 3.00 -7.56
CA TYR A 97 12.16 4.37 -8.05
C TYR A 97 11.26 5.27 -7.19
N TYR A 98 10.03 4.86 -6.91
CA TYR A 98 9.13 5.63 -6.06
C TYR A 98 9.68 5.77 -4.62
N ASP A 99 10.25 4.70 -4.06
CA ASP A 99 10.93 4.70 -2.75
C ASP A 99 12.03 5.78 -2.67
N LEU A 100 12.81 5.91 -3.74
CA LEU A 100 13.87 6.91 -3.88
C LEU A 100 13.35 8.33 -4.17
N ASN A 101 12.09 8.47 -4.59
CA ASN A 101 11.54 9.73 -5.12
C ASN A 101 10.25 10.14 -4.41
N GLY A 102 10.28 10.14 -3.07
CA GLY A 102 9.24 10.74 -2.24
C GLY A 102 8.12 9.80 -1.80
N TYR A 103 8.24 8.49 -2.05
CA TYR A 103 7.29 7.46 -1.59
C TYR A 103 8.00 6.43 -0.72
N PRO A 104 8.51 6.81 0.47
CA PRO A 104 9.32 5.94 1.32
C PRO A 104 8.57 4.68 1.78
N ASN A 105 9.30 3.66 2.19
CA ASN A 105 8.77 2.40 2.73
C ASN A 105 8.03 1.52 1.70
N LEU A 106 8.21 1.79 0.40
CA LEU A 106 7.87 0.80 -0.64
C LEU A 106 8.89 -0.34 -0.61
N TYR A 107 10.16 -0.03 -0.33
CA TYR A 107 11.13 -1.00 0.17
C TYR A 107 11.19 -0.93 1.70
N THR A 108 11.15 -2.08 2.38
CA THR A 108 11.17 -2.13 3.86
C THR A 108 12.27 -3.04 4.40
N GLY A 109 13.25 -3.38 3.58
CA GLY A 109 14.36 -4.23 4.00
C GLY A 109 15.50 -3.42 4.64
N PRO A 110 16.42 -4.07 5.36
CA PRO A 110 17.48 -3.40 6.10
C PRO A 110 18.62 -2.84 5.23
N ALA A 111 18.76 -3.25 3.97
CA ALA A 111 19.85 -2.77 3.12
C ALA A 111 19.75 -1.26 2.88
N ASN A 112 20.92 -0.62 2.69
CA ASN A 112 21.03 0.81 2.38
C ASN A 112 20.19 1.72 3.31
N GLY A 113 20.12 1.35 4.59
CA GLY A 113 19.42 2.14 5.62
C GLY A 113 17.90 2.17 5.48
N GLY A 114 17.30 1.16 4.85
CA GLY A 114 15.84 1.13 4.63
C GLY A 114 15.38 1.79 3.33
N VAL A 115 16.31 2.27 2.51
CA VAL A 115 16.02 2.90 1.21
C VAL A 115 16.46 1.98 0.09
N CYS A 116 15.61 1.79 -0.93
CA CYS A 116 15.86 0.86 -2.01
C CYS A 116 17.23 1.10 -2.68
N PRO A 117 18.14 0.10 -2.71
CA PRO A 117 19.39 0.19 -3.46
C PRO A 117 19.16 0.46 -4.95
N GLN A 118 20.07 1.20 -5.60
CA GLN A 118 20.00 1.46 -7.05
C GLN A 118 20.23 0.21 -7.90
N THR A 119 20.84 -0.84 -7.33
CA THR A 119 21.09 -2.12 -7.99
C THR A 119 20.79 -3.26 -7.02
N ASN A 120 20.45 -4.43 -7.56
CA ASN A 120 20.21 -5.62 -6.74
C ASN A 120 21.47 -6.47 -6.49
N SER A 121 22.64 -6.00 -6.93
CA SER A 121 23.93 -6.67 -6.63
C SER A 121 24.25 -6.70 -5.14
N THR A 122 23.66 -5.80 -4.35
CA THR A 122 23.82 -5.75 -2.89
C THR A 122 23.35 -7.04 -2.21
N TRP A 123 22.35 -7.73 -2.77
CA TRP A 123 21.80 -8.97 -2.19
C TRP A 123 22.41 -10.24 -2.79
N GLY A 124 23.24 -10.11 -3.83
CA GLY A 124 23.93 -11.23 -4.47
C GLY A 124 23.09 -11.95 -5.52
N PHE A 125 23.51 -13.17 -5.84
CA PHE A 125 22.94 -13.99 -6.91
C PHE A 125 22.87 -15.45 -6.47
N THR A 126 21.82 -16.15 -6.92
CA THR A 126 21.67 -17.60 -6.75
C THR A 126 21.70 -18.29 -8.11
N GLN A 127 22.55 -19.31 -8.24
CA GLN A 127 22.68 -20.10 -9.46
C GLN A 127 21.78 -21.34 -9.39
N TYR A 128 20.86 -21.46 -10.33
CA TYR A 128 20.06 -22.67 -10.58
C TYR A 128 20.55 -23.40 -11.84
N ALA A 129 20.04 -24.60 -12.11
CA ALA A 129 20.53 -25.41 -13.21
C ALA A 129 20.31 -24.73 -14.57
N SER A 130 19.17 -24.06 -14.75
CA SER A 130 18.83 -23.43 -16.03
C SER A 130 19.12 -21.91 -16.08
N VAL A 131 19.22 -21.23 -14.94
CA VAL A 131 19.28 -19.76 -14.87
C VAL A 131 20.03 -19.26 -13.62
N MET A 132 20.67 -18.10 -13.73
CA MET A 132 21.16 -17.33 -12.57
C MET A 132 20.11 -16.28 -12.22
N CYS A 133 19.73 -16.20 -10.95
CA CYS A 133 18.79 -15.21 -10.43
C CYS A 133 19.56 -14.17 -9.61
N GLY A 134 19.27 -12.88 -9.83
CA GLY A 134 19.67 -11.82 -8.91
C GLY A 134 18.72 -11.82 -7.71
N GLU A 135 19.26 -11.72 -6.51
CA GLU A 135 18.44 -11.62 -5.31
C GLU A 135 17.85 -10.21 -5.21
N CYS A 136 16.56 -10.11 -4.92
CA CYS A 136 15.91 -8.81 -4.69
C CYS A 136 14.67 -9.01 -3.83
N PRO A 137 14.73 -8.72 -2.52
CA PRO A 137 13.62 -8.93 -1.59
C PRO A 137 12.36 -8.11 -1.93
N LEU A 138 12.53 -7.00 -2.68
CA LEU A 138 11.41 -6.22 -3.21
C LEU A 138 10.71 -6.93 -4.39
N SER A 139 11.48 -7.64 -5.23
CA SER A 139 10.97 -8.44 -6.35
C SER A 139 10.38 -9.76 -5.83
N ALA A 140 11.19 -10.57 -5.16
CA ALA A 140 10.85 -11.88 -4.60
C ALA A 140 11.62 -12.08 -3.29
N SER A 141 10.89 -12.29 -2.19
CA SER A 141 11.51 -12.54 -0.89
C SER A 141 12.14 -13.94 -0.81
N HIS A 142 13.27 -14.06 -0.13
CA HIS A 142 14.03 -15.31 -0.04
C HIS A 142 14.62 -15.45 1.37
N GLN A 143 14.44 -16.61 2.00
CA GLN A 143 14.98 -16.90 3.32
C GLN A 143 16.50 -16.74 3.33
N GLY A 144 17.03 -16.08 4.36
CA GLY A 144 18.46 -15.79 4.49
C GLY A 144 18.93 -14.58 3.68
N VAL A 145 18.08 -14.01 2.82
CA VAL A 145 18.36 -12.78 2.07
C VAL A 145 17.73 -11.59 2.78
N ASP A 146 18.48 -10.49 2.86
CA ASP A 146 18.03 -9.20 3.39
C ASP A 146 17.41 -9.28 4.81
N GLY A 147 17.97 -10.15 5.66
CA GLY A 147 17.55 -10.31 7.06
C GLY A 147 16.32 -11.18 7.28
N ARG A 148 15.72 -11.75 6.23
CA ARG A 148 14.58 -12.67 6.38
C ARG A 148 15.01 -13.99 7.02
N THR A 149 14.34 -14.42 8.08
CA THR A 149 14.66 -15.68 8.79
C THR A 149 13.68 -16.82 8.52
N THR A 150 12.52 -16.54 7.94
CA THR A 150 11.48 -17.52 7.56
C THR A 150 11.39 -17.68 6.04
N PRO A 151 10.77 -18.76 5.52
CA PRO A 151 10.49 -18.91 4.09
C PRO A 151 9.81 -17.67 3.47
N GLY A 152 10.23 -17.28 2.26
CA GLY A 152 9.61 -16.24 1.44
C GLY A 152 9.12 -16.77 0.10
N HIS A 153 8.90 -15.86 -0.86
CA HIS A 153 8.46 -16.16 -2.21
C HIS A 153 9.27 -17.26 -2.88
N VAL A 154 10.60 -17.08 -2.92
CA VAL A 154 11.51 -18.01 -3.59
C VAL A 154 11.42 -19.40 -2.96
N ASP A 155 11.41 -19.46 -1.62
CA ASP A 155 11.35 -20.72 -0.90
C ASP A 155 10.04 -21.47 -1.13
N ASP A 156 8.94 -20.75 -1.32
CA ASP A 156 7.61 -21.32 -1.41
C ASP A 156 7.21 -21.72 -2.83
N TYR A 157 7.63 -20.97 -3.85
CA TYR A 157 7.17 -21.18 -5.22
C TYR A 157 8.25 -21.63 -6.19
N TRP A 158 9.51 -21.21 -6.02
CA TRP A 158 10.54 -21.39 -7.03
C TRP A 158 11.31 -22.71 -6.90
N VAL A 159 11.48 -23.41 -8.03
CA VAL A 159 12.36 -24.57 -8.20
C VAL A 159 13.44 -24.28 -9.25
N ASP A 160 13.04 -23.97 -10.47
CA ASP A 160 13.92 -23.58 -11.58
C ASP A 160 13.07 -23.01 -12.72
N PHE A 161 13.67 -22.22 -13.61
CA PHE A 161 12.94 -21.55 -14.68
C PHE A 161 11.98 -22.47 -15.47
N ASN A 162 10.75 -21.99 -15.67
CA ASN A 162 9.70 -22.66 -16.42
C ASN A 162 9.24 -24.02 -15.83
N ASN A 163 9.53 -24.28 -14.54
CA ASN A 163 8.91 -25.38 -13.83
C ASN A 163 7.40 -25.14 -13.69
N THR A 164 6.61 -26.18 -13.97
CA THR A 164 5.13 -26.19 -13.89
C THR A 164 4.59 -27.17 -12.85
N GLY A 165 5.50 -27.78 -12.09
CA GLY A 165 5.25 -28.75 -11.03
C GLY A 165 4.65 -28.11 -9.78
N VAL A 166 4.40 -28.93 -8.76
CA VAL A 166 3.82 -28.46 -7.50
C VAL A 166 4.76 -27.49 -6.80
N ASP A 167 4.22 -26.35 -6.35
CA ASP A 167 4.95 -25.33 -5.61
C ASP A 167 5.62 -25.94 -4.35
N PRO A 168 6.91 -25.64 -4.08
CA PRO A 168 7.68 -26.15 -2.95
C PRO A 168 6.97 -26.17 -1.60
N PHE A 169 6.25 -25.09 -1.22
CA PHE A 169 5.56 -25.06 0.08
C PHE A 169 4.54 -26.21 0.20
N SER A 170 3.78 -26.45 -0.88
CA SER A 170 2.81 -27.53 -0.95
C SER A 170 3.49 -28.89 -1.06
N ALA A 171 4.58 -29.00 -1.81
CA ALA A 171 5.32 -30.26 -1.98
C ALA A 171 5.97 -30.73 -0.66
N TYR A 172 6.43 -29.78 0.16
CA TYR A 172 7.06 -30.04 1.46
C TYR A 172 6.07 -30.02 2.64
N GLY A 173 4.78 -29.74 2.40
CA GLY A 173 3.77 -29.64 3.46
C GLY A 173 4.04 -28.49 4.45
N ARG A 174 4.68 -27.41 3.99
CA ARG A 174 4.94 -26.20 4.78
C ARG A 174 3.74 -25.25 4.71
N VAL A 175 3.62 -24.40 5.71
CA VAL A 175 2.68 -23.26 5.68
C VAL A 175 3.23 -22.22 4.72
N GLU A 176 2.42 -21.82 3.75
CA GLU A 176 2.70 -20.73 2.81
C GLU A 176 2.92 -19.42 3.57
N HIS A 177 3.95 -18.66 3.21
CA HIS A 177 4.20 -17.36 3.82
C HIS A 177 3.14 -16.32 3.42
N ALA A 178 2.99 -15.29 4.25
CA ALA A 178 2.11 -14.16 3.92
C ALA A 178 2.75 -13.30 2.81
N PRO A 179 1.99 -12.86 1.78
CA PRO A 179 2.53 -12.05 0.67
C PRO A 179 3.29 -10.82 1.14
N ASP A 180 4.52 -10.62 0.64
CA ASP A 180 5.35 -9.47 1.03
C ASP A 180 6.19 -8.85 -0.11
N SER A 181 6.31 -9.53 -1.25
CA SER A 181 7.10 -9.08 -2.40
C SER A 181 6.24 -8.80 -3.64
N CYS A 182 6.76 -8.07 -4.64
CA CYS A 182 6.03 -7.82 -5.88
C CYS A 182 5.56 -9.12 -6.54
N ALA A 183 6.41 -10.15 -6.55
CA ALA A 183 6.11 -11.46 -7.13
C ALA A 183 4.92 -12.15 -6.44
N ASP A 184 4.76 -12.03 -5.12
CA ASP A 184 3.62 -12.61 -4.40
C ASP A 184 2.29 -12.00 -4.84
N PHE A 185 2.25 -10.67 -4.87
CA PHE A 185 1.02 -9.95 -5.21
C PHE A 185 0.69 -10.04 -6.71
N MET A 186 1.70 -10.15 -7.57
CA MET A 186 1.55 -10.37 -9.02
C MET A 186 1.26 -11.83 -9.38
N GLY A 187 1.37 -12.76 -8.42
CA GLY A 187 1.16 -14.19 -8.63
C GLY A 187 2.26 -14.87 -9.43
N THR A 188 3.44 -14.26 -9.54
CA THR A 188 4.58 -14.80 -10.31
C THR A 188 5.01 -16.15 -9.75
N SER A 189 5.36 -17.10 -10.62
CA SER A 189 5.79 -18.46 -10.24
C SER A 189 4.76 -19.31 -9.48
N GLN A 190 3.59 -18.76 -9.12
CA GLN A 190 2.58 -19.50 -8.37
C GLN A 190 1.77 -20.41 -9.31
N ARG A 191 1.95 -21.73 -9.20
CA ARG A 191 1.18 -22.70 -9.99
C ARG A 191 -0.32 -22.55 -9.77
N ALA A 192 -0.75 -22.28 -8.53
CA ALA A 192 -2.16 -22.07 -8.21
C ALA A 192 -2.79 -20.86 -8.93
N ARG A 193 -1.96 -19.95 -9.49
CA ARG A 193 -2.37 -18.81 -10.32
C ARG A 193 -2.19 -19.03 -11.81
N GLY A 194 -1.78 -20.24 -12.21
CA GLY A 194 -1.52 -20.59 -13.61
C GLY A 194 -0.16 -20.13 -14.13
N ASN A 195 0.76 -19.73 -13.26
CA ASN A 195 2.11 -19.31 -13.63
C ASN A 195 3.11 -20.46 -13.40
N ALA A 196 3.99 -20.67 -14.39
CA ALA A 196 5.22 -21.42 -14.22
C ALA A 196 6.29 -20.54 -13.56
N ASP A 197 7.36 -21.14 -13.04
CA ASP A 197 8.49 -20.43 -12.45
C ASP A 197 9.07 -19.37 -13.38
N GLY A 198 9.02 -18.11 -12.92
CA GLY A 198 9.54 -16.95 -13.64
C GLY A 198 8.53 -16.27 -14.57
N SER A 199 7.28 -16.70 -14.56
CA SER A 199 6.21 -16.14 -15.40
C SER A 199 5.15 -15.39 -14.60
N THR A 200 4.57 -14.37 -15.24
CA THR A 200 3.46 -13.57 -14.72
C THR A 200 2.41 -13.38 -15.82
N LEU A 201 1.13 -13.38 -15.46
CA LEU A 201 0.02 -13.13 -16.39
C LEU A 201 -0.43 -11.66 -16.36
N PHE A 202 -0.76 -11.12 -17.54
CA PHE A 202 -1.45 -9.84 -17.68
C PHE A 202 -2.66 -9.97 -18.59
N ALA A 203 -3.72 -9.25 -18.25
CA ALA A 203 -4.93 -9.09 -19.04
C ALA A 203 -4.85 -7.78 -19.86
N ILE A 204 -5.10 -7.87 -21.16
CA ILE A 204 -5.05 -6.72 -22.09
C ILE A 204 -6.28 -6.75 -23.00
N ALA A 205 -7.02 -5.64 -23.09
CA ALA A 205 -8.17 -5.54 -23.98
C ALA A 205 -7.73 -5.55 -25.46
N THR A 206 -8.37 -6.37 -26.28
CA THR A 206 -8.01 -6.54 -27.71
C THR A 206 -8.54 -5.43 -28.61
N ASP A 207 -9.41 -4.56 -28.07
CA ASP A 207 -10.01 -3.40 -28.74
C ASP A 207 -9.22 -2.09 -28.53
N GLY A 208 -8.10 -2.13 -27.79
CA GLY A 208 -7.30 -0.96 -27.47
C GLY A 208 -7.80 -0.13 -26.28
N SER A 209 -8.94 -0.50 -25.67
CA SER A 209 -9.40 0.16 -24.46
C SER A 209 -8.48 -0.13 -23.28
N ARG A 210 -8.41 0.83 -22.35
CA ARG A 210 -7.72 0.62 -21.08
C ARG A 210 -8.46 -0.43 -20.24
N LEU A 211 -7.69 -1.23 -19.52
CA LEU A 211 -8.19 -2.20 -18.55
C LEU A 211 -7.80 -1.74 -17.15
N ASP A 212 -8.63 -0.87 -16.57
CA ASP A 212 -8.43 -0.34 -15.21
C ASP A 212 -8.78 -1.41 -14.17
N ASP A 213 -7.97 -1.51 -13.11
CA ASP A 213 -8.27 -2.30 -11.90
C ASP A 213 -8.88 -3.67 -12.21
N TYR A 214 -8.21 -4.45 -13.05
CA TYR A 214 -8.75 -5.71 -13.54
C TYR A 214 -9.03 -6.70 -12.39
N LEU A 215 -10.30 -7.08 -12.24
CA LEU A 215 -10.80 -8.04 -11.23
C LEU A 215 -11.35 -9.34 -11.86
N GLY A 216 -10.88 -9.71 -13.05
CA GLY A 216 -11.32 -10.94 -13.70
C GLY A 216 -10.71 -12.21 -13.09
N PRO A 217 -10.87 -13.38 -13.75
CA PRO A 217 -10.55 -14.69 -13.17
C PRO A 217 -9.05 -14.98 -12.93
N ILE A 218 -8.15 -14.21 -13.53
CA ILE A 218 -6.70 -14.39 -13.37
C ILE A 218 -6.12 -13.43 -12.33
N ARG A 219 -4.98 -13.78 -11.74
CA ARG A 219 -4.16 -12.81 -11.02
C ARG A 219 -3.39 -11.97 -12.05
N ASP A 220 -3.92 -10.81 -12.37
CA ASP A 220 -3.28 -9.86 -13.29
C ASP A 220 -2.11 -9.13 -12.62
N GLY A 221 -1.00 -9.00 -13.35
CA GLY A 221 0.21 -8.36 -12.85
C GLY A 221 0.04 -6.87 -12.50
N CYS A 222 -0.75 -6.11 -13.26
CA CYS A 222 -1.02 -4.70 -12.95
C CYS A 222 -1.83 -4.58 -11.65
N TYR A 223 -2.88 -5.38 -11.51
CA TYR A 223 -3.64 -5.43 -10.27
C TYR A 223 -2.78 -5.93 -9.09
N GLY A 224 -1.85 -6.85 -9.32
CA GLY A 224 -0.86 -7.29 -8.34
C GLY A 224 0.03 -6.15 -7.84
N MET A 225 0.55 -5.29 -8.74
CA MET A 225 1.29 -4.09 -8.33
C MET A 225 0.44 -3.16 -7.45
N LYS A 226 -0.86 -3.02 -7.75
CA LYS A 226 -1.78 -2.27 -6.90
C LYS A 226 -1.92 -2.86 -5.50
N LEU A 227 -2.08 -4.18 -5.40
CA LEU A 227 -2.15 -4.84 -4.10
C LEU A 227 -0.86 -4.70 -3.30
N PHE A 228 0.30 -4.77 -3.95
CA PHE A 228 1.59 -4.51 -3.31
C PHE A 228 1.65 -3.09 -2.74
N ALA A 229 1.36 -2.05 -3.53
CA ALA A 229 1.40 -0.68 -3.01
C ALA A 229 0.39 -0.45 -1.88
N ASN A 230 -0.82 -1.02 -1.99
CA ASN A 230 -1.81 -0.97 -0.91
C ASN A 230 -1.32 -1.65 0.37
N SER A 231 -0.57 -2.75 0.28
CA SER A 231 0.01 -3.43 1.45
C SER A 231 1.08 -2.57 2.14
N ARG A 232 1.67 -1.62 1.42
CA ARG A 232 2.58 -0.60 1.94
C ARG A 232 1.87 0.67 2.42
N GLY A 233 0.54 0.71 2.37
CA GLY A 233 -0.27 1.85 2.82
C GLY A 233 -0.47 2.94 1.77
N TYR A 234 0.00 2.72 0.53
CA TYR A 234 -0.18 3.68 -0.56
C TYR A 234 -1.55 3.52 -1.22
N THR A 235 -2.15 4.64 -1.60
CA THR A 235 -3.30 4.64 -2.50
C THR A 235 -2.81 4.69 -3.94
N VAL A 236 -3.33 3.80 -4.78
CA VAL A 236 -3.07 3.81 -6.22
C VAL A 236 -4.20 4.56 -6.90
N SER A 237 -3.89 5.72 -7.49
CA SER A 237 -4.86 6.59 -8.15
C SER A 237 -5.32 6.01 -9.48
N GLU A 238 -4.39 5.44 -10.25
CA GLU A 238 -4.68 4.74 -11.50
C GLU A 238 -3.73 3.54 -11.68
N ALA A 239 -4.29 2.41 -12.09
CA ALA A 239 -3.54 1.22 -12.49
C ALA A 239 -4.28 0.56 -13.66
N PHE A 240 -3.65 0.53 -14.83
CA PHE A 240 -4.23 -0.08 -16.02
C PHE A 240 -3.18 -0.66 -16.96
N SER A 241 -3.60 -1.68 -17.70
CA SER A 241 -2.88 -2.16 -18.89
C SER A 241 -3.62 -1.72 -20.14
N GLN A 242 -2.87 -1.36 -21.20
CA GLN A 242 -3.47 -0.93 -22.45
C GLN A 242 -2.55 -1.26 -23.64
N CYS A 243 -3.16 -1.68 -24.75
CA CYS A 243 -2.47 -1.76 -26.04
C CYS A 243 -1.91 -0.38 -26.44
N ILE A 244 -0.71 -0.36 -27.02
CA ILE A 244 -0.18 0.89 -27.60
C ILE A 244 -0.94 1.25 -28.88
N TYR A 245 -0.91 2.53 -29.26
CA TYR A 245 -1.42 3.01 -30.55
C TYR A 245 -0.33 3.75 -31.35
N PRO A 246 -0.17 3.47 -32.66
CA PRO A 246 -0.79 2.36 -33.40
C PRO A 246 -0.30 0.99 -32.89
N ASN A 247 -1.17 -0.03 -32.93
CA ASN A 247 -0.82 -1.34 -32.39
C ASN A 247 -0.24 -2.29 -33.43
N PRO A 248 0.93 -2.88 -33.18
CA PRO A 248 1.56 -3.80 -34.10
C PRO A 248 0.90 -5.19 -34.17
N VAL A 249 0.20 -5.61 -33.11
CA VAL A 249 -0.41 -6.95 -32.98
C VAL A 249 -1.89 -6.90 -33.36
N TYR A 250 -2.61 -5.92 -32.82
CA TYR A 250 -4.02 -5.67 -33.10
C TYR A 250 -4.17 -4.49 -34.06
N THR A 251 -3.78 -4.68 -35.31
CA THR A 251 -3.67 -3.60 -36.32
C THR A 251 -4.99 -2.91 -36.65
N GLN A 252 -6.12 -3.51 -36.27
CA GLN A 252 -7.47 -2.99 -36.47
C GLN A 252 -7.93 -1.97 -35.42
N ILE A 253 -7.21 -1.82 -34.29
CA ILE A 253 -7.67 -0.92 -33.22
C ILE A 253 -7.52 0.54 -33.65
N THR A 254 -8.43 1.39 -33.16
CA THR A 254 -8.47 2.83 -33.47
C THR A 254 -8.11 3.71 -32.28
N GLN A 255 -7.75 3.10 -31.15
CA GLN A 255 -7.39 3.74 -29.89
C GLN A 255 -6.33 2.93 -29.16
N GLY A 256 -5.63 3.55 -28.20
CA GLY A 256 -4.61 2.92 -27.37
C GLY A 256 -3.67 3.96 -26.76
N PHE A 257 -2.69 3.50 -25.99
CA PHE A 257 -1.70 4.36 -25.33
C PHE A 257 -0.64 4.82 -26.34
N THR A 258 -0.42 6.13 -26.47
CA THR A 258 0.45 6.70 -27.50
C THR A 258 1.85 7.03 -26.95
N PHE A 259 2.79 7.32 -27.85
CA PHE A 259 4.10 7.85 -27.44
C PHE A 259 3.98 9.22 -26.74
N ALA A 260 2.98 10.03 -27.09
CA ALA A 260 2.71 11.29 -26.41
C ALA A 260 2.22 11.07 -24.97
N ASP A 261 1.37 10.05 -24.73
CA ASP A 261 0.96 9.67 -23.38
C ASP A 261 2.15 9.15 -22.57
N TYR A 262 3.04 8.37 -23.19
CA TYR A 262 4.28 7.91 -22.57
C TYR A 262 5.17 9.07 -22.12
N LYS A 263 5.39 10.05 -23.01
CA LYS A 263 6.12 11.28 -22.68
C LYS A 263 5.50 12.00 -21.49
N ALA A 264 4.17 12.15 -21.48
CA ALA A 264 3.45 12.79 -20.39
C ALA A 264 3.62 12.07 -19.03
N GLU A 265 3.77 10.74 -19.02
CA GLU A 265 4.12 10.00 -17.79
C GLU A 265 5.54 10.33 -17.33
N ILE A 266 6.51 10.26 -18.23
CA ILE A 266 7.93 10.56 -17.92
C ILE A 266 8.10 12.02 -17.46
N ASP A 267 7.49 12.98 -18.15
CA ASP A 267 7.54 14.41 -17.81
C ASP A 267 6.93 14.70 -16.44
N ALA A 268 5.99 13.86 -16.01
CA ALA A 268 5.37 13.95 -14.70
C ALA A 268 6.03 13.03 -13.65
N GLY A 269 7.25 12.54 -13.92
CA GLY A 269 8.06 11.78 -12.97
C GLY A 269 7.60 10.34 -12.76
N ARG A 270 6.92 9.72 -13.73
CA ARG A 270 6.34 8.37 -13.58
C ARG A 270 6.90 7.40 -14.61
N PRO A 271 7.59 6.32 -14.21
CA PRO A 271 8.01 5.27 -15.13
C PRO A 271 6.80 4.49 -15.64
N VAL A 272 6.94 3.85 -16.80
CA VAL A 272 5.89 3.02 -17.41
C VAL A 272 6.43 1.63 -17.65
N MET A 273 5.66 0.61 -17.29
CA MET A 273 6.02 -0.77 -17.59
C MET A 273 5.73 -1.06 -19.06
N ILE A 274 6.76 -1.53 -19.77
CA ILE A 274 6.75 -1.74 -21.22
C ILE A 274 6.61 -3.24 -21.49
N GLN A 275 5.58 -3.61 -22.26
CA GLN A 275 5.29 -5.01 -22.61
C GLN A 275 5.69 -5.28 -24.06
N VAL A 276 6.74 -6.07 -24.23
CA VAL A 276 7.13 -6.64 -25.52
C VAL A 276 6.74 -8.11 -25.57
N GLN A 277 6.70 -8.73 -26.75
CA GLN A 277 6.35 -10.15 -26.83
C GLN A 277 7.26 -11.02 -25.95
N GLY A 278 6.68 -11.63 -24.92
CA GLY A 278 7.35 -12.56 -24.00
C GLY A 278 8.20 -11.93 -22.90
N HIS A 279 8.29 -10.59 -22.82
CA HIS A 279 9.16 -9.92 -21.86
C HIS A 279 8.62 -8.57 -21.37
N THR A 280 8.94 -8.25 -20.12
CA THR A 280 8.50 -7.03 -19.44
C THR A 280 9.70 -6.19 -19.03
N MET A 281 9.64 -4.88 -19.27
CA MET A 281 10.71 -3.92 -19.00
C MET A 281 10.15 -2.66 -18.36
N VAL A 282 11.03 -1.72 -17.96
CA VAL A 282 10.59 -0.39 -17.49
C VAL A 282 11.11 0.68 -18.43
N GLY A 283 10.19 1.47 -18.98
CA GLY A 283 10.48 2.71 -19.68
C GLY A 283 10.60 3.85 -18.68
N TYR A 284 11.73 4.55 -18.70
CA TYR A 284 12.04 5.62 -17.75
C TYR A 284 12.58 6.89 -18.43
N GLY A 285 12.51 6.97 -19.75
CA GLY A 285 12.91 8.13 -20.51
C GLY A 285 12.56 8.02 -21.97
N TYR A 286 12.64 9.14 -22.70
CA TYR A 286 12.40 9.17 -24.13
C TYR A 286 13.37 10.11 -24.85
N SER A 287 13.46 9.94 -26.17
CA SER A 287 13.98 10.94 -27.11
C SER A 287 13.01 11.11 -28.26
N ASP A 288 12.62 12.35 -28.56
CA ASP A 288 11.78 12.66 -29.72
C ASP A 288 12.48 12.28 -31.05
N THR A 289 13.83 12.27 -31.05
CA THR A 289 14.59 11.75 -32.18
C THR A 289 14.38 10.25 -32.32
N GLY A 290 13.66 9.84 -33.36
CA GLY A 290 13.36 8.43 -33.65
C GLY A 290 12.29 7.81 -32.76
N ASN A 291 11.55 8.62 -31.98
CA ASN A 291 10.56 8.17 -30.99
C ASN A 291 11.12 7.08 -30.07
N LEU A 292 12.32 7.28 -29.55
CA LEU A 292 13.02 6.29 -28.75
C LEU A 292 12.51 6.28 -27.31
N VAL A 293 12.45 5.08 -26.74
CA VAL A 293 12.19 4.83 -25.32
C VAL A 293 13.49 4.36 -24.67
N TYR A 294 13.87 4.93 -23.54
CA TYR A 294 14.96 4.45 -22.69
C TYR A 294 14.43 3.43 -21.67
N LEU A 295 15.11 2.29 -21.59
CA LEU A 295 14.62 1.08 -20.94
C LEU A 295 15.60 0.55 -19.87
N ARG A 296 15.03 0.05 -18.78
CA ARG A 296 15.62 -0.97 -17.90
C ARG A 296 15.06 -2.32 -18.32
N ASP A 297 15.91 -3.19 -18.82
CA ASP A 297 15.47 -4.41 -19.51
C ASP A 297 15.31 -5.63 -18.60
N THR A 298 15.61 -5.50 -17.30
CA THR A 298 15.61 -6.57 -16.28
C THR A 298 16.69 -7.63 -16.45
N TRP A 299 17.67 -7.46 -17.34
CA TRP A 299 18.73 -8.45 -17.59
C TRP A 299 20.11 -7.98 -17.19
N ASP A 300 20.31 -6.68 -16.98
CA ASP A 300 21.47 -6.13 -16.29
C ASP A 300 21.08 -5.17 -15.17
N TYR A 301 22.09 -4.79 -14.41
CA TYR A 301 21.97 -3.96 -13.22
C TYR A 301 22.87 -2.73 -13.27
N ASN A 302 23.35 -2.32 -14.46
CA ASN A 302 24.22 -1.16 -14.56
C ASN A 302 23.38 0.13 -14.57
N PRO A 303 23.39 0.93 -13.50
CA PRO A 303 22.55 2.12 -13.45
C PRO A 303 23.05 3.23 -14.40
N HIS A 304 24.28 3.13 -14.91
CA HIS A 304 24.93 4.14 -15.75
C HIS A 304 24.76 3.93 -17.26
N THR A 305 24.17 2.81 -17.66
CA THR A 305 23.80 2.52 -19.06
C THR A 305 22.29 2.33 -19.16
N SER A 306 21.78 2.23 -20.38
CA SER A 306 20.38 2.03 -20.69
C SER A 306 20.26 1.12 -21.90
N HIS A 307 19.06 0.65 -22.18
CA HIS A 307 18.72 0.20 -23.53
C HIS A 307 17.72 1.13 -24.19
N THR A 308 17.55 0.97 -25.51
CA THR A 308 16.56 1.74 -26.26
C THR A 308 15.86 0.90 -27.31
N MET A 309 14.66 1.33 -27.67
CA MET A 309 13.98 0.89 -28.89
C MET A 309 13.06 2.01 -29.40
N PRO A 310 12.72 2.05 -30.70
CA PRO A 310 11.64 2.90 -31.19
C PRO A 310 10.30 2.48 -30.59
N TRP A 311 9.43 3.46 -30.30
CA TRP A 311 8.06 3.20 -29.87
C TRP A 311 7.30 2.31 -30.88
N GLY A 312 6.63 1.27 -30.39
CA GLY A 312 6.00 0.22 -31.22
C GLY A 312 6.94 -0.66 -32.04
N GLY A 313 8.26 -0.47 -31.89
CA GLY A 313 9.30 -1.23 -32.56
C GLY A 313 9.67 -2.54 -31.87
N TYR A 314 10.85 -3.05 -32.21
CA TYR A 314 11.44 -4.24 -31.61
C TYR A 314 12.52 -3.84 -30.62
N TYR A 315 12.47 -4.44 -29.43
CA TYR A 315 13.58 -4.38 -28.48
C TYR A 315 14.76 -5.25 -28.95
N ASN A 316 14.47 -6.51 -29.23
CA ASN A 316 15.41 -7.45 -29.83
C ASN A 316 14.74 -8.16 -31.00
N ASN A 317 15.15 -7.79 -32.22
CA ASN A 317 14.59 -8.36 -33.45
C ASN A 317 14.92 -9.85 -33.60
N GLY A 318 16.10 -10.29 -33.12
CA GLY A 318 16.51 -11.69 -33.15
C GLY A 318 15.67 -12.62 -32.27
N GLN A 319 14.87 -12.05 -31.37
CA GLN A 319 13.95 -12.78 -30.48
C GLN A 319 12.48 -12.37 -30.69
N ASN A 320 12.19 -11.60 -31.75
CA ASN A 320 10.84 -11.11 -32.07
C ASN A 320 10.15 -10.36 -30.90
N MET A 321 10.91 -9.65 -30.07
CA MET A 321 10.39 -8.90 -28.91
C MET A 321 9.77 -7.56 -29.33
N ARG A 322 8.59 -7.62 -29.96
CA ARG A 322 7.84 -6.45 -30.45
C ARG A 322 7.05 -5.80 -29.33
N HIS A 323 7.18 -4.48 -29.16
CA HIS A 323 6.40 -3.70 -28.20
C HIS A 323 4.94 -3.63 -28.64
N PHE A 324 3.99 -3.97 -27.76
CA PHE A 324 2.57 -3.99 -28.13
C PHE A 324 1.61 -3.47 -27.05
N ALA A 325 2.05 -3.36 -25.80
CA ALA A 325 1.23 -2.83 -24.72
C ALA A 325 2.09 -2.18 -23.65
N VAL A 326 1.42 -1.43 -22.78
CA VAL A 326 2.00 -0.86 -21.57
C VAL A 326 1.16 -1.21 -20.35
N THR A 327 1.79 -1.14 -19.19
CA THR A 327 1.11 -1.08 -17.90
C THR A 327 1.49 0.25 -17.23
N VAL A 328 0.47 1.05 -16.91
CA VAL A 328 0.61 2.36 -16.27
C VAL A 328 0.19 2.22 -14.81
N PHE A 329 0.99 2.83 -13.93
CA PHE A 329 0.82 2.72 -12.49
C PHE A 329 1.12 4.06 -11.82
N ARG A 330 0.08 4.67 -11.24
CA ARG A 330 0.15 5.99 -10.61
C ARG A 330 -0.19 5.86 -9.12
N LEU A 331 0.78 6.22 -8.28
CA LEU A 331 0.54 6.42 -6.87
C LEU A 331 -0.13 7.78 -6.65
N ALA A 332 -1.08 7.84 -5.73
CA ALA A 332 -1.43 9.10 -5.11
C ALA A 332 -0.22 9.59 -4.31
N ALA A 333 0.07 10.89 -4.38
CA ALA A 333 1.14 11.48 -3.58
C ALA A 333 0.95 11.08 -2.10
N PRO A 334 2.03 10.73 -1.38
CA PRO A 334 1.91 10.47 0.04
C PRO A 334 1.34 11.73 0.70
N GLY A 335 0.37 11.55 1.60
CA GLY A 335 -0.11 12.68 2.39
C GLY A 335 1.04 13.26 3.24
N ALA A 336 0.84 14.47 3.76
CA ALA A 336 1.87 15.14 4.56
C ALA A 336 2.31 14.27 5.76
N VAL A 337 3.58 14.42 6.14
CA VAL A 337 4.03 14.03 7.48
C VAL A 337 3.34 14.95 8.47
N TYR A 338 2.84 14.38 9.57
CA TYR A 338 2.34 15.17 10.68
C TYR A 338 3.49 15.49 11.63
N ASP A 339 3.86 16.77 11.66
CA ASP A 339 4.82 17.31 12.62
C ASP A 339 4.08 18.20 13.65
N GLU A 340 4.31 17.91 14.93
CA GLU A 340 3.88 18.71 16.08
C GLU A 340 5.09 19.14 16.90
N ASP A 341 5.35 20.44 16.86
CA ASP A 341 6.35 21.16 17.64
C ASP A 341 5.74 21.98 18.79
N PHE A 342 4.40 21.91 18.96
CA PHE A 342 3.63 22.69 19.95
C PHE A 342 3.77 24.22 19.82
N GLU A 343 4.34 24.71 18.72
CA GLU A 343 4.63 26.14 18.52
C GLU A 343 3.38 26.99 18.26
N THR A 344 2.23 26.34 18.08
CA THR A 344 0.94 27.02 18.12
C THR A 344 0.60 27.58 19.49
N GLY A 345 1.34 27.19 20.54
CA GLY A 345 1.12 27.64 21.92
C GLY A 345 -0.09 26.97 22.59
N ASP A 346 -0.76 26.06 21.90
CA ASP A 346 -1.89 25.29 22.38
C ASP A 346 -1.94 23.91 21.70
N LEU A 347 -2.99 23.13 22.00
CA LEU A 347 -3.17 21.79 21.47
C LEU A 347 -4.09 21.76 20.24
N THR A 348 -4.21 22.87 19.49
CA THR A 348 -5.21 23.01 18.41
C THR A 348 -4.69 22.62 17.03
N ARG A 349 -3.37 22.58 16.83
CA ARG A 349 -2.73 22.11 15.58
C ARG A 349 -3.20 20.71 15.19
N CYS A 350 -3.47 19.90 16.21
CA CYS A 350 -4.10 18.60 16.09
C CYS A 350 -5.37 18.48 16.92
N ALA A 351 -5.95 17.30 16.84
CA ALA A 351 -6.99 16.88 17.75
C ALA A 351 -6.44 16.12 18.95
N TRP A 352 -5.44 16.72 19.59
CA TRP A 352 -4.92 16.23 20.85
C TRP A 352 -6.04 16.11 21.87
N GLN A 353 -6.11 14.94 22.49
CA GLN A 353 -6.90 14.70 23.67
C GLN A 353 -5.96 14.65 24.86
N THR A 354 -6.41 15.17 25.99
CA THR A 354 -5.66 15.06 27.24
C THR A 354 -6.60 14.92 28.41
N GLY A 355 -6.16 14.22 29.45
CA GLY A 355 -6.97 13.98 30.64
C GLY A 355 -6.27 13.10 31.66
N GLY A 356 -7.07 12.39 32.46
CA GLY A 356 -6.61 11.71 33.66
C GLY A 356 -7.05 12.51 34.89
N ASP A 357 -6.22 12.49 35.93
CA ASP A 357 -6.42 13.29 37.13
C ASP A 357 -6.10 14.78 36.91
N ALA A 358 -5.19 15.09 35.98
CA ALA A 358 -4.92 16.44 35.48
C ALA A 358 -4.53 16.38 34.00
N PRO A 359 -4.95 17.36 33.16
CA PRO A 359 -4.58 17.38 31.75
C PRO A 359 -3.15 17.88 31.53
N TRP A 360 -2.55 17.44 30.42
CA TRP A 360 -1.35 18.02 29.84
C TRP A 360 -1.65 19.42 29.28
N SER A 361 -0.61 20.26 29.22
CA SER A 361 -0.72 21.63 28.72
C SER A 361 0.56 22.06 28.00
N VAL A 362 0.41 22.91 26.98
CA VAL A 362 1.55 23.55 26.32
C VAL A 362 2.19 24.55 27.28
N THR A 363 3.51 24.61 27.29
CA THR A 363 4.34 25.38 28.21
C THR A 363 5.54 25.98 27.47
N ASP A 364 5.97 27.17 27.87
CA ASP A 364 7.22 27.79 27.42
C ASP A 364 8.40 27.49 28.36
N ALA A 365 8.14 26.77 29.45
CA ALA A 365 9.18 26.22 30.31
C ALA A 365 9.74 24.91 29.74
N GLU A 366 11.06 24.87 29.56
CA GLU A 366 11.84 23.69 29.17
C GLU A 366 11.51 23.15 27.76
N PRO A 367 11.41 23.99 26.72
CA PRO A 367 11.19 23.52 25.35
C PRO A 367 12.41 22.75 24.84
N HIS A 368 12.19 21.81 23.91
CA HIS A 368 13.27 21.23 23.13
C HIS A 368 13.62 22.17 21.98
N SER A 369 12.62 22.64 21.23
CA SER A 369 12.83 23.57 20.11
C SER A 369 11.52 24.16 19.55
N PRO A 370 11.46 25.46 19.20
CA PRO A 370 12.26 26.59 19.71
C PRO A 370 11.72 27.21 21.02
N ARG A 371 10.41 27.18 21.29
CA ARG A 371 9.80 27.97 22.38
C ARG A 371 8.80 27.19 23.22
N PHE A 372 8.02 26.30 22.64
CA PHE A 372 6.97 25.58 23.32
C PHE A 372 7.28 24.09 23.38
N SER A 373 6.79 23.44 24.43
CA SER A 373 6.68 21.98 24.53
C SER A 373 5.37 21.65 25.24
N VAL A 374 5.00 20.38 25.30
CA VAL A 374 3.84 19.95 26.10
C VAL A 374 4.31 19.24 27.36
N ARG A 375 3.70 19.57 28.50
CA ARG A 375 4.02 18.95 29.80
C ARG A 375 2.83 18.24 30.42
N ALA A 376 3.11 17.20 31.21
CA ALA A 376 2.11 16.51 32.01
C ALA A 376 1.52 17.42 33.11
N GLY A 377 0.25 17.19 33.44
CA GLY A 377 -0.44 17.87 34.51
C GLY A 377 0.15 17.52 35.88
N ALA A 378 0.05 18.46 36.83
CA ALA A 378 0.47 18.23 38.21
C ALA A 378 -0.50 17.25 38.89
N ILE A 379 0.02 16.08 39.28
CA ILE A 379 -0.76 14.98 39.86
C ILE A 379 -0.15 14.48 41.17
N GLY A 380 -0.99 13.93 42.04
CA GLY A 380 -0.63 13.30 43.32
C GLY A 380 -0.31 11.81 43.19
N ASN A 381 -0.15 11.15 44.33
CA ASN A 381 0.25 9.74 44.37
C ASN A 381 -0.84 8.83 43.78
N ARG A 382 -0.42 7.79 43.04
CA ARG A 382 -1.29 6.82 42.35
C ARG A 382 -2.26 7.43 41.32
N GLN A 383 -1.91 8.60 40.79
CA GLN A 383 -2.68 9.29 39.76
C GLN A 383 -2.00 9.20 38.40
N VAL A 384 -2.75 9.53 37.34
CA VAL A 384 -2.29 9.51 35.95
C VAL A 384 -2.65 10.80 35.23
N SER A 385 -1.75 11.29 34.38
CA SER A 385 -1.99 12.39 33.44
C SER A 385 -1.61 11.90 32.04
N TRP A 386 -2.51 11.98 31.06
CA TRP A 386 -2.27 11.46 29.72
C TRP A 386 -2.52 12.47 28.60
N LEU A 387 -1.78 12.32 27.51
CA LEU A 387 -1.93 13.03 26.23
C LEU A 387 -2.04 11.97 25.13
N GLU A 388 -2.96 12.17 24.20
CA GLU A 388 -3.29 11.20 23.16
C GLU A 388 -3.61 11.88 21.83
N VAL A 389 -3.19 11.26 20.73
CA VAL A 389 -3.62 11.62 19.37
C VAL A 389 -3.85 10.36 18.55
N THR A 390 -4.87 10.38 17.69
CA THR A 390 -5.13 9.33 16.71
C THR A 390 -4.75 9.85 15.33
N LEU A 391 -3.79 9.20 14.68
CA LEU A 391 -3.39 9.52 13.31
C LEU A 391 -3.66 8.32 12.41
N THR A 392 -4.06 8.58 11.17
CA THR A 392 -4.11 7.56 10.12
C THR A 392 -3.02 7.85 9.11
N GLY A 393 -2.08 6.93 8.91
CA GLY A 393 -0.94 7.13 8.01
C GLY A 393 -0.39 5.84 7.42
N MET A 394 0.68 5.96 6.64
CA MET A 394 1.39 4.84 6.02
C MET A 394 2.26 4.09 7.04
N ALA A 395 2.80 2.93 6.64
CA ALA A 395 3.82 2.27 7.45
C ALA A 395 5.06 3.16 7.51
N GLY A 396 5.75 3.16 8.65
CA GLY A 396 6.94 3.99 8.85
C GLY A 396 7.34 4.09 10.31
N GLU A 397 7.93 5.20 10.70
CA GLU A 397 8.30 5.47 12.10
C GLU A 397 7.48 6.64 12.67
N VAL A 398 7.00 6.48 13.90
CA VAL A 398 6.65 7.62 14.76
C VAL A 398 7.88 7.98 15.58
N SER A 399 8.14 9.28 15.74
CA SER A 399 9.23 9.77 16.57
C SER A 399 8.83 10.99 17.39
N PHE A 400 9.50 11.18 18.53
CA PHE A 400 9.31 12.33 19.41
C PHE A 400 10.52 12.51 20.34
N TYR A 401 10.75 13.74 20.78
CA TYR A 401 11.65 14.03 21.88
C TYR A 401 10.89 13.99 23.20
N ARG A 402 11.61 13.65 24.28
CA ARG A 402 11.03 13.64 25.62
C ARG A 402 12.05 14.08 26.68
N ARG A 403 11.53 14.66 27.76
CA ARG A 403 12.24 14.92 29.03
C ARG A 403 11.41 14.37 30.18
N VAL A 404 12.08 13.83 31.19
CA VAL A 404 11.42 13.33 32.41
C VAL A 404 12.21 13.83 33.61
N SER A 405 11.52 14.34 34.61
CA SER A 405 12.11 14.67 35.91
C SER A 405 11.23 14.02 36.98
N SER A 406 11.68 12.88 37.48
CA SER A 406 10.95 12.08 38.46
C SER A 406 11.87 11.29 39.38
N GLN A 407 11.30 10.64 40.39
CA GLN A 407 12.04 9.68 41.22
C GLN A 407 12.51 8.45 40.40
N PRO A 408 13.75 7.98 40.59
CA PRO A 408 14.20 6.73 39.98
C PRO A 408 13.32 5.54 40.39
N ASN A 409 12.92 4.71 39.44
CA ASN A 409 12.10 3.50 39.61
C ASN A 409 10.66 3.74 40.13
N GLY A 410 10.22 4.98 40.30
CA GLY A 410 8.88 5.33 40.77
C GLY A 410 8.00 5.89 39.66
N ASP A 411 7.79 7.21 39.68
CA ASP A 411 6.97 7.92 38.69
C ASP A 411 7.62 7.89 37.32
N ARG A 412 6.82 7.71 36.27
CA ARG A 412 7.35 7.44 34.93
C ARG A 412 6.46 7.96 33.82
N LEU A 413 7.10 8.33 32.72
CA LEU A 413 6.47 8.51 31.42
C LEU A 413 6.39 7.14 30.72
N ARG A 414 5.23 6.81 30.15
CA ARG A 414 5.00 5.64 29.31
C ARG A 414 4.54 6.10 27.93
N PHE A 415 5.00 5.43 26.89
CA PHE A 415 4.50 5.61 25.53
C PHE A 415 3.81 4.33 25.06
N LEU A 416 2.60 4.48 24.53
CA LEU A 416 1.77 3.38 24.06
C LEU A 416 1.31 3.62 22.61
N ILE A 417 1.26 2.54 21.84
CA ILE A 417 0.61 2.50 20.52
C ILE A 417 -0.54 1.51 20.62
N ASP A 418 -1.76 1.96 20.34
CA ASP A 418 -2.99 1.16 20.44
C ASP A 418 -3.19 0.47 21.80
N GLY A 419 -2.72 1.12 22.87
CA GLY A 419 -2.78 0.62 24.24
C GLY A 419 -1.67 -0.36 24.63
N GLU A 420 -0.75 -0.70 23.72
CA GLU A 420 0.44 -1.51 24.03
C GLU A 420 1.63 -0.61 24.37
N GLU A 421 2.26 -0.82 25.52
CA GLU A 421 3.46 -0.06 25.93
C GLU A 421 4.66 -0.37 25.03
N LYS A 422 5.24 0.67 24.44
CA LYS A 422 6.44 0.59 23.60
C LYS A 422 7.69 1.13 24.28
N GLY A 423 7.54 2.02 25.27
CA GLY A 423 8.66 2.57 26.04
C GLY A 423 8.24 3.17 27.37
N GLN A 424 9.17 3.21 28.33
CA GLN A 424 8.98 3.89 29.61
C GLN A 424 10.27 4.56 30.08
N TRP A 425 10.14 5.69 30.79
CA TRP A 425 11.25 6.51 31.28
C TRP A 425 10.93 7.10 32.65
N HIS A 426 11.91 7.10 33.55
CA HIS A 426 11.81 7.62 34.93
C HIS A 426 13.14 8.23 35.38
N GLY A 427 13.18 8.89 36.53
CA GLY A 427 14.40 9.56 37.00
C GLY A 427 14.59 10.94 36.36
N GLU A 428 15.79 11.49 36.51
CA GLU A 428 16.20 12.75 35.88
C GLU A 428 16.81 12.48 34.50
N GLN A 429 16.06 12.84 33.45
CA GLN A 429 16.44 12.61 32.07
C GLN A 429 16.14 13.86 31.24
N THR A 430 17.20 14.54 30.80
CA THR A 430 17.12 15.71 29.92
C THR A 430 16.72 15.30 28.50
N TRP A 431 16.46 16.31 27.65
CA TRP A 431 16.35 16.10 26.21
C TRP A 431 17.62 15.41 25.68
N GLY A 432 17.44 14.32 24.94
CA GLY A 432 18.53 13.59 24.29
C GLY A 432 18.88 14.20 22.93
N PRO A 433 20.04 13.86 22.34
CA PRO A 433 20.44 14.33 21.01
C PRO A 433 19.63 13.69 19.86
N THR A 434 18.90 12.60 20.13
CA THR A 434 18.11 11.86 19.15
C THR A 434 16.70 11.60 19.67
N PRO A 435 15.68 11.59 18.80
CA PRO A 435 14.32 11.28 19.20
C PRO A 435 14.17 9.79 19.54
N GLN A 436 13.14 9.47 20.31
CA GLN A 436 12.66 8.09 20.42
C GLN A 436 11.97 7.72 19.11
N ARG A 437 12.17 6.48 18.61
CA ARG A 437 11.63 6.01 17.32
C ARG A 437 10.95 4.67 17.51
N PHE A 438 9.77 4.51 16.92
CA PHE A 438 9.00 3.28 16.97
C PHE A 438 8.40 3.00 15.59
N ALA A 439 8.58 1.78 15.09
CA ALA A 439 7.98 1.34 13.85
C ALA A 439 6.45 1.21 14.00
N VAL A 440 5.71 1.63 12.98
CA VAL A 440 4.25 1.59 12.93
C VAL A 440 3.82 1.00 11.59
N THR A 441 2.83 0.12 11.62
CA THR A 441 2.19 -0.40 10.41
C THR A 441 1.35 0.66 9.71
N ALA A 442 1.03 0.46 8.43
CA ALA A 442 0.07 1.32 7.76
C ALA A 442 -1.29 1.17 8.43
N GLY A 443 -1.92 2.29 8.79
CA GLY A 443 -3.20 2.24 9.46
C GLY A 443 -3.50 3.43 10.36
N THR A 444 -4.50 3.24 11.21
CA THR A 444 -5.02 4.22 12.16
C THR A 444 -4.51 3.76 13.50
N HIS A 445 -3.66 4.57 14.09
CA HIS A 445 -2.99 4.24 15.33
C HIS A 445 -3.26 5.33 16.36
N THR A 446 -3.47 4.92 17.59
CA THR A 446 -3.61 5.83 18.73
C THR A 446 -2.29 5.87 19.49
N TYR A 447 -1.67 7.04 19.51
CA TYR A 447 -0.43 7.31 20.21
C TYR A 447 -0.76 7.97 21.54
N ARG A 448 -0.34 7.35 22.65
CA ARG A 448 -0.60 7.86 23.99
C ARG A 448 0.68 7.98 24.79
N TRP A 449 0.80 9.10 25.48
CA TRP A 449 1.79 9.34 26.52
C TRP A 449 1.11 9.45 27.88
N GLU A 450 1.56 8.66 28.85
CA GLU A 450 1.03 8.65 30.21
C GLU A 450 2.14 8.98 31.21
N TYR A 451 1.97 10.03 32.01
CA TYR A 451 2.76 10.23 33.24
C TYR A 451 2.00 9.60 34.40
N VAL A 452 2.60 8.60 35.04
CA VAL A 452 1.98 7.80 36.10
C VAL A 452 2.80 7.93 37.37
N LYS A 453 2.13 8.26 38.47
CA LYS A 453 2.78 8.33 39.79
C LYS A 453 2.54 7.10 40.64
N ASP A 454 3.54 6.72 41.42
CA ASP A 454 3.44 5.62 42.37
C ASP A 454 2.90 6.10 43.74
N GLY A 455 3.08 5.27 44.79
CA GLY A 455 2.62 5.58 46.14
C GLY A 455 3.59 6.42 46.99
N SER A 456 4.73 6.83 46.45
CA SER A 456 5.87 7.46 47.15
C SER A 456 5.81 9.00 47.13
N VAL A 457 6.78 9.66 47.77
CA VAL A 457 6.92 11.12 47.77
C VAL A 457 7.56 11.62 46.46
N ALA A 458 7.14 12.81 46.01
CA ALA A 458 7.66 13.45 44.80
C ALA A 458 9.17 13.76 44.90
N ALA A 459 9.88 13.64 43.78
CA ALA A 459 11.27 14.07 43.64
C ALA A 459 11.46 14.75 42.27
N GLY A 460 12.43 15.68 42.18
CA GLY A 460 12.64 16.48 40.98
C GLY A 460 11.51 17.49 40.74
N LEU A 461 11.25 17.79 39.47
CA LEU A 461 10.11 18.59 39.02
C LEU A 461 8.81 17.77 38.90
N ASP A 462 8.92 16.45 39.03
CA ASP A 462 7.82 15.49 39.11
C ASP A 462 6.82 15.60 37.94
N THR A 463 7.36 15.65 36.72
CA THR A 463 6.58 15.73 35.49
C THR A 463 7.40 15.24 34.28
N ALA A 464 6.76 15.20 33.13
CA ALA A 464 7.36 14.84 31.85
C ALA A 464 6.97 15.87 30.78
N TRP A 465 7.85 16.02 29.79
CA TRP A 465 7.66 16.86 28.62
C TRP A 465 7.85 16.06 27.34
N LEU A 466 7.15 16.48 26.28
CA LEU A 466 7.30 15.98 24.92
C LEU A 466 7.45 17.16 23.97
N ASP A 467 8.16 16.91 22.88
CA ASP A 467 8.37 17.91 21.83
C ASP A 467 8.75 17.24 20.50
N ASP A 468 8.68 18.00 19.41
CA ASP A 468 9.12 17.61 18.06
C ASP A 468 8.62 16.19 17.66
N LEU A 469 7.31 15.98 17.75
CA LEU A 469 6.68 14.76 17.29
C LEU A 469 6.59 14.74 15.77
N SER A 470 7.01 13.65 15.16
CA SER A 470 6.89 13.40 13.73
C SER A 470 6.29 12.03 13.47
N SER A 471 5.34 11.94 12.54
CA SER A 471 4.65 10.72 12.16
C SER A 471 5.20 10.08 10.87
N PRO A 472 4.73 8.86 10.51
CA PRO A 472 4.85 8.41 9.14
C PRO A 472 4.14 9.35 8.15
N PRO A 473 4.52 9.37 6.86
CA PRO A 473 3.80 10.08 5.81
C PRO A 473 2.34 9.63 5.70
N GLY A 474 1.49 10.51 5.18
CA GLY A 474 0.06 10.25 5.06
C GLY A 474 -0.71 10.39 6.36
N ALA A 475 -0.06 10.78 7.46
CA ALA A 475 -0.69 10.94 8.76
C ALA A 475 -1.66 12.11 8.76
N LEU A 476 -2.95 11.79 8.87
CA LEU A 476 -4.00 12.76 9.11
C LEU A 476 -4.55 12.56 10.51
N ALA A 477 -4.58 13.63 11.29
CA ALA A 477 -5.28 13.66 12.54
C ALA A 477 -6.77 13.82 12.27
N VAL A 478 -7.50 12.72 12.33
CA VAL A 478 -8.95 12.75 12.19
C VAL A 478 -9.54 12.92 13.57
N ALA A 479 -10.14 14.08 13.86
CA ALA A 479 -11.05 14.14 14.98
C ALA A 479 -12.28 14.99 14.78
N MET A 480 -13.39 14.36 15.16
CA MET A 480 -14.56 15.09 15.60
C MET A 480 -14.26 15.84 16.88
N ARG A 481 -14.88 17.01 17.02
CA ARG A 481 -14.76 17.84 18.22
C ARG A 481 -16.15 18.14 18.79
N GLY A 482 -16.24 18.20 20.11
CA GLY A 482 -17.36 18.79 20.82
C GLY A 482 -18.66 18.00 20.76
N LEU A 483 -18.57 16.66 20.75
CA LEU A 483 -19.74 15.80 20.88
C LEU A 483 -20.44 16.06 22.20
N ARG A 484 -21.68 16.54 22.10
CA ARG A 484 -22.57 16.76 23.23
C ARG A 484 -23.88 16.05 23.03
N ALA A 485 -24.39 15.47 24.11
CA ALA A 485 -25.74 14.94 24.19
C ALA A 485 -26.60 15.86 25.07
N THR A 486 -27.77 16.24 24.56
CA THR A 486 -28.76 17.02 25.31
C THR A 486 -30.09 16.29 25.29
N ARG A 487 -30.63 16.02 26.48
CA ARG A 487 -32.00 15.49 26.61
C ARG A 487 -33.00 16.62 26.41
N VAL A 488 -33.99 16.39 25.56
CA VAL A 488 -35.07 17.33 25.25
C VAL A 488 -36.32 16.96 26.06
N ALA A 489 -37.17 17.95 26.36
CA ALA A 489 -38.38 17.76 27.18
C ALA A 489 -39.38 16.74 26.60
N ASP A 490 -39.34 16.50 25.29
CA ASP A 490 -40.15 15.49 24.59
C ASP A 490 -39.64 14.05 24.76
N GLY A 491 -38.59 13.86 25.57
CA GLY A 491 -37.98 12.56 25.86
C GLY A 491 -36.87 12.16 24.88
N THR A 492 -36.64 12.90 23.80
CA THR A 492 -35.60 12.61 22.81
C THR A 492 -34.20 13.03 23.28
N VAL A 493 -33.15 12.48 22.65
CA VAL A 493 -31.77 12.94 22.86
C VAL A 493 -31.22 13.53 21.57
N ARG A 494 -30.74 14.78 21.65
CA ARG A 494 -30.06 15.49 20.57
C ARG A 494 -28.55 15.36 20.74
N LEU A 495 -27.88 14.87 19.71
CA LEU A 495 -26.43 14.89 19.56
C LEU A 495 -26.01 16.04 18.65
N GLN A 496 -24.92 16.70 19.02
CA GLN A 496 -24.28 17.72 18.19
C GLN A 496 -22.76 17.59 18.29
N TRP A 497 -22.05 17.73 17.18
CA TRP A 497 -20.58 17.73 17.10
C TRP A 497 -20.13 18.55 15.90
N SER A 498 -18.85 18.90 15.86
CA SER A 498 -18.19 19.47 14.67
C SER A 498 -17.61 18.35 13.82
N ALA A 499 -17.68 18.51 12.50
CA ALA A 499 -17.11 17.58 11.55
C ALA A 499 -15.61 17.34 11.83
N ALA A 500 -15.14 16.15 11.50
CA ALA A 500 -13.72 15.86 11.55
C ALA A 500 -13.00 16.56 10.38
N ASP A 501 -11.85 17.15 10.67
CA ASP A 501 -11.01 17.87 9.69
C ASP A 501 -10.17 16.91 8.81
N GLY A 502 -10.77 15.79 8.39
CA GLY A 502 -10.12 14.76 7.55
C GLY A 502 -10.69 14.75 6.12
N PRO A 503 -9.86 14.81 5.07
CA PRO A 503 -10.31 14.83 3.67
C PRO A 503 -11.12 13.58 3.25
N ASP A 504 -10.93 12.45 3.94
CA ASP A 504 -11.53 11.16 3.59
C ASP A 504 -12.80 10.82 4.38
N VAL A 505 -13.28 11.70 5.26
CA VAL A 505 -14.47 11.44 6.07
C VAL A 505 -15.73 11.58 5.21
N VAL A 506 -16.39 10.46 4.94
CA VAL A 506 -17.62 10.41 4.12
C VAL A 506 -18.90 10.47 4.96
N GLY A 507 -18.79 10.49 6.30
CA GLY A 507 -19.93 10.68 7.20
C GLY A 507 -19.75 10.03 8.57
N TYR A 508 -20.83 9.94 9.35
CA TYR A 508 -20.78 9.52 10.76
C TYR A 508 -21.78 8.41 11.11
N ARG A 509 -21.32 7.37 11.82
CA ARG A 509 -22.17 6.35 12.44
C ARG A 509 -22.49 6.73 13.88
N ILE A 510 -23.74 6.55 14.29
CA ILE A 510 -24.21 6.91 15.63
C ILE A 510 -24.60 5.66 16.41
N TRP A 511 -24.05 5.53 17.61
CA TRP A 511 -24.26 4.40 18.51
C TRP A 511 -24.79 4.83 19.86
N ARG A 512 -25.52 3.92 20.51
CA ARG A 512 -26.03 4.07 21.88
C ARG A 512 -25.88 2.75 22.64
N THR A 513 -25.57 2.81 23.93
CA THR A 513 -25.57 1.61 24.79
C THR A 513 -26.99 1.02 24.94
N GLY A 514 -27.08 -0.31 24.92
CA GLY A 514 -28.29 -1.07 25.24
C GLY A 514 -28.70 -0.98 26.72
N PRO A 515 -29.83 -1.59 27.11
CA PRO A 515 -30.23 -1.67 28.52
C PRO A 515 -29.11 -2.31 29.36
N ALA A 516 -28.86 -1.79 30.58
CA ALA A 516 -27.75 -2.18 31.46
C ALA A 516 -26.32 -1.83 30.98
N GLY A 517 -26.16 -0.97 29.96
CA GLY A 517 -24.87 -0.31 29.66
C GLY A 517 -23.83 -1.14 28.88
N GLY A 518 -24.14 -2.40 28.51
CA GLY A 518 -23.16 -3.33 27.97
C GLY A 518 -22.88 -3.29 26.45
N ARG A 519 -23.91 -3.25 25.59
CA ARG A 519 -23.74 -3.42 24.12
C ARG A 519 -24.03 -2.13 23.34
N TRP A 520 -23.19 -1.78 22.38
CA TRP A 520 -23.46 -0.69 21.43
C TRP A 520 -24.48 -1.12 20.36
N ILE A 521 -25.48 -0.27 20.14
CA ILE A 521 -26.52 -0.43 19.13
C ILE A 521 -26.45 0.78 18.21
N GLN A 522 -26.32 0.54 16.90
CA GLN A 522 -26.36 1.61 15.91
C GLN A 522 -27.78 2.18 15.86
N VAL A 523 -27.92 3.48 16.11
CA VAL A 523 -29.23 4.15 16.18
C VAL A 523 -29.63 4.80 14.86
N CYS A 524 -28.66 5.08 13.98
CA CYS A 524 -28.88 5.62 12.64
C CYS A 524 -28.36 4.64 11.58
N PRO A 525 -29.22 4.05 10.72
CA PRO A 525 -28.77 3.08 9.72
C PRO A 525 -27.98 3.71 8.57
N SER A 526 -28.18 5.00 8.30
CA SER A 526 -27.41 5.78 7.32
C SER A 526 -26.32 6.63 7.99
N LEU A 527 -25.32 7.05 7.21
CA LEU A 527 -24.31 8.00 7.68
C LEU A 527 -24.92 9.39 7.86
N VAL A 528 -24.66 10.01 9.00
CA VAL A 528 -24.96 11.44 9.21
C VAL A 528 -23.92 12.26 8.46
N GLN A 529 -24.37 13.34 7.82
CA GLN A 529 -23.52 14.25 7.05
C GLN A 529 -23.39 15.61 7.76
N PRO A 530 -22.26 16.31 7.60
CA PRO A 530 -22.14 17.68 8.08
C PRO A 530 -23.03 18.64 7.28
N ASP A 531 -23.47 19.72 7.91
CA ASP A 531 -24.08 20.83 7.19
C ASP A 531 -23.01 21.66 6.44
N ARG A 532 -23.46 22.65 5.65
CA ARG A 532 -22.56 23.53 4.86
C ARG A 532 -21.57 24.34 5.70
N ARG A 533 -21.72 24.37 7.03
CA ARG A 533 -20.83 25.06 7.98
C ARG A 533 -20.03 24.08 8.84
N GLY A 534 -20.03 22.79 8.49
CA GLY A 534 -19.29 21.76 9.21
C GLY A 534 -19.94 21.30 10.52
N ALA A 535 -21.16 21.73 10.83
CA ALA A 535 -21.85 21.29 12.05
C ALA A 535 -22.66 20.01 11.78
N CYS A 536 -22.53 19.04 12.68
CA CYS A 536 -23.22 17.76 12.60
C CYS A 536 -24.26 17.62 13.71
N ARG A 537 -25.41 17.00 13.39
CA ARG A 537 -26.53 16.86 14.34
C ARG A 537 -27.26 15.54 14.12
N TYR A 538 -27.66 14.91 15.21
CA TYR A 538 -28.53 13.72 15.18
C TYR A 538 -29.56 13.78 16.32
N ILE A 539 -30.76 13.26 16.08
CA ILE A 539 -31.83 13.18 17.09
C ILE A 539 -32.23 11.72 17.25
N ASP A 540 -31.95 11.15 18.41
CA ASP A 540 -32.44 9.84 18.80
C ASP A 540 -33.87 9.95 19.35
N ARG A 541 -34.86 9.73 18.47
CA ARG A 541 -36.28 9.72 18.85
C ARG A 541 -36.71 8.47 19.61
N LYS A 542 -35.89 7.42 19.59
CA LYS A 542 -36.12 6.18 20.32
C LYS A 542 -35.32 6.16 21.62
N ALA A 543 -34.88 7.33 22.09
CA ALA A 543 -34.16 7.46 23.34
C ALA A 543 -35.07 7.01 24.49
N PRO A 544 -34.59 6.14 25.39
CA PRO A 544 -35.38 5.65 26.51
C PRO A 544 -35.47 6.69 27.65
N PRO A 545 -36.35 6.44 28.64
CA PRO A 545 -36.65 7.35 29.74
C PRO A 545 -35.44 7.75 30.60
N ARG A 546 -35.63 8.77 31.44
CA ARG A 546 -34.61 9.34 32.34
C ARG A 546 -34.15 8.30 33.37
N GLY A 547 -32.84 8.17 33.59
CA GLY A 547 -32.27 7.35 34.68
C GLY A 547 -31.41 6.14 34.28
N GLU A 548 -31.36 5.74 33.00
CA GLU A 548 -30.65 4.51 32.58
C GLU A 548 -29.14 4.65 32.30
N GLY A 549 -28.49 5.76 32.65
CA GLY A 549 -27.02 5.91 32.56
C GLY A 549 -26.40 5.65 31.17
N ARG A 550 -27.11 5.99 30.09
CA ARG A 550 -26.68 5.64 28.72
C ARG A 550 -25.60 6.56 28.18
N ARG A 551 -24.73 5.97 27.34
CA ARG A 551 -23.71 6.66 26.56
C ARG A 551 -24.04 6.61 25.07
N TYR A 552 -23.62 7.65 24.36
CA TYR A 552 -23.59 7.70 22.91
C TYR A 552 -22.15 7.66 22.43
N ARG A 553 -21.95 7.10 21.24
CA ARG A 553 -20.69 7.15 20.50
C ARG A 553 -20.98 7.61 19.08
N VAL A 554 -20.15 8.47 18.55
CA VAL A 554 -20.16 8.86 17.14
C VAL A 554 -18.85 8.43 16.52
N ASP A 555 -18.92 7.76 15.38
CA ASP A 555 -17.74 7.29 14.63
C ASP A 555 -17.69 8.03 13.28
N ALA A 556 -16.61 8.74 12.99
CA ALA A 556 -16.32 9.25 11.65
C ALA A 556 -15.85 8.08 10.79
N VAL A 557 -16.33 7.95 9.56
CA VAL A 557 -15.97 6.83 8.67
C VAL A 557 -15.54 7.29 7.29
N ASP A 558 -14.69 6.49 6.65
CA ASP A 558 -14.29 6.66 5.25
C ASP A 558 -15.19 5.89 4.27
N SER A 559 -14.90 5.99 2.97
CA SER A 559 -15.63 5.34 1.88
C SER A 559 -15.60 3.80 1.94
N SER A 560 -14.58 3.22 2.57
CA SER A 560 -14.47 1.77 2.82
C SER A 560 -15.30 1.32 4.03
N GLY A 561 -15.79 2.27 4.84
CA GLY A 561 -16.54 2.02 6.06
C GLY A 561 -15.66 1.81 7.30
N ARG A 562 -14.36 2.09 7.20
CA ARG A 562 -13.40 2.10 8.31
C ARG A 562 -13.69 3.28 9.23
N VAL A 563 -13.52 3.08 10.54
CA VAL A 563 -13.67 4.16 11.53
C VAL A 563 -12.38 4.96 11.59
N MET A 564 -12.48 6.26 11.31
CA MET A 564 -11.37 7.22 11.26
C MET A 564 -11.20 7.97 12.58
N SER A 565 -12.30 8.20 13.31
CA SER A 565 -12.31 8.85 14.62
C SER A 565 -13.56 8.45 15.41
N SER A 566 -13.52 8.52 16.74
CA SER A 566 -14.70 8.26 17.58
C SER A 566 -14.74 9.16 18.81
N GLU A 567 -15.91 9.68 19.15
CA GLU A 567 -16.13 10.45 20.38
C GLU A 567 -17.31 9.84 21.15
N GLN A 568 -17.25 9.85 22.49
CA GLN A 568 -18.30 9.32 23.36
C GLN A 568 -18.79 10.36 24.35
N VAL A 569 -20.09 10.33 24.66
CA VAL A 569 -20.68 11.24 25.63
C VAL A 569 -21.76 10.54 26.46
N ALA A 570 -21.79 10.81 27.76
CA ALA A 570 -22.90 10.42 28.63
C ALA A 570 -24.06 11.40 28.48
N VAL A 571 -25.29 10.92 28.58
CA VAL A 571 -26.45 11.83 28.61
C VAL A 571 -26.51 12.51 29.98
N PRO A 572 -26.54 13.85 30.06
CA PRO A 572 -26.74 14.57 31.32
C PRO A 572 -28.03 14.10 32.02
N ARG A 573 -28.00 14.07 33.36
CA ARG A 573 -29.09 13.52 34.18
C ARG A 573 -30.39 14.29 34.05
#